data_AF-B9NX16-F1
#
_entry.id   AF-B9NX16-F1
#
_cell.length_a   1.000
_cell.length_b   1.000
_cell.length_c   1.000
_cell.angle_alpha   90.00
_cell.angle_beta   90.00
_cell.angle_gamma   90.00
#
_symmetry.space_group_name_H-M   'P 1'
#
loop_
_entity.id
_entity.type
_entity.pdbx_description
1 polymer ?
#
loop_
_entity_poly.entity_id
_entity_poly.type
_entity_poly.pdbx_seq_one_letter_code
_entity_poly.pdbx_strand_id
1 'polypeptide(L)' 'MNAKLHAVTDSLGRTIRFFTSAGQVIDYTGAKALVNNLPSANWLLGDRGYDADWFREAFNDR' A
#
# COMPACT_ATOMS: atom_id res chain seq x y z
N MET A 1 10.31 4.17 21.24
CA MET A 1 9.01 4.24 20.53
C MET A 1 9.26 3.75 19.12
N ASN A 2 8.53 2.75 18.63
CA ASN A 2 8.71 2.20 17.28
C ASN A 2 7.59 2.69 16.36
N ALA A 3 7.88 2.85 15.07
CA ALA A 3 6.90 3.17 14.05
C ALA A 3 7.28 2.49 12.73
N LYS A 4 6.32 2.32 11.84
CA LYS A 4 6.54 1.83 10.48
C LYS A 4 5.99 2.81 9.46
N LEU A 5 6.70 2.95 8.35
CA LEU A 5 6.30 3.75 7.21
C LEU A 5 5.85 2.82 6.08
N HIS A 6 4.64 3.03 5.60
CA HIS A 6 4.10 2.37 4.41
C HIS A 6 4.02 3.43 3.31
N ALA A 7 4.52 3.15 2.10
CA ALA A 7 4.51 4.11 1.00
C ALA A 7 4.14 3.43 -0.33
N VAL A 8 3.49 4.20 -1.19
CA VAL A 8 3.25 3.87 -2.61
C VAL A 8 3.99 4.89 -3.44
N THR A 9 4.73 4.43 -4.45
CA THR A 9 5.43 5.27 -5.41
C THR A 9 4.89 5.03 -6.81
N ASP A 10 5.05 6.00 -7.69
CA ASP A 10 4.91 5.76 -9.12
C ASP A 10 6.12 4.98 -9.69
N SER A 11 6.11 4.75 -11.01
CA SER A 11 7.16 4.04 -11.72
C SER A 11 8.52 4.76 -11.73
N LEU A 12 8.58 6.04 -11.37
CA LEU A 12 9.81 6.82 -11.26
C LEU A 12 10.31 6.89 -9.80
N GLY A 13 9.63 6.21 -8.87
CA GLY A 13 9.96 6.23 -7.45
C GLY A 13 9.46 7.49 -6.73
N ARG A 14 8.58 8.29 -7.35
CA ARG A 14 7.99 9.46 -6.68
C ARG A 14 6.88 9.00 -5.75
N THR A 15 6.95 9.35 -4.47
CA THR A 15 5.93 9.00 -3.48
C THR A 15 4.58 9.60 -3.84
N ILE A 16 3.59 8.75 -4.08
CA ILE A 16 2.18 9.13 -4.30
C ILE A 16 1.49 9.30 -2.95
N ARG A 17 1.78 8.40 -2.01
CA ARG A 17 1.18 8.39 -0.67
C ARG A 17 2.06 7.67 0.32
N PHE A 18 2.01 8.10 1.57
CA PHE A 18 2.58 7.36 2.69
C PHE A 18 1.64 7.38 3.91
N PHE A 19 1.80 6.39 4.77
CA PHE A 19 1.09 6.25 6.03
C PHE A 19 2.06 5.73 7.09
N THR A 20 2.00 6.30 8.29
CA THR A 20 2.86 5.88 9.41
C THR A 20 1.99 5.24 10.49
N SER A 21 2.28 3.98 10.83
CA SER A 21 1.62 3.29 11.94
C SER A 21 2.45 3.40 13.22
N ALA A 22 1.78 3.63 14.36
CA ALA A 22 2.42 3.60 15.66
C ALA A 22 2.69 2.15 16.11
N GLY A 23 3.88 1.90 16.66
CA GLY A 23 4.28 0.60 17.18
C GLY A 23 4.56 -0.43 16.08
N GLN A 24 4.49 -1.71 16.45
CA GLN A 24 4.74 -2.85 15.58
C GLN A 24 3.42 -3.38 15.00
N VAL A 25 2.84 -2.62 14.08
CA VAL A 25 1.69 -3.07 13.29
C VAL A 25 2.20 -3.98 12.18
N ILE A 26 1.52 -5.09 11.89
CA ILE A 26 1.87 -5.94 10.74
C ILE A 26 1.57 -5.20 9.44
N ASP A 27 2.45 -5.36 8.44
CA ASP A 27 2.40 -4.57 7.22
C ASP A 27 1.06 -4.75 6.48
N TYR A 28 0.51 -5.96 6.49
CA TYR A 28 -0.84 -6.29 6.02
C TYR A 28 -1.93 -5.33 6.51
N THR A 29 -1.89 -4.96 7.80
CA THR A 29 -2.86 -4.03 8.39
C THR A 29 -2.55 -2.59 7.99
N GLY A 30 -1.27 -2.21 7.95
CA GLY A 30 -0.84 -0.87 7.55
C GLY A 30 -1.15 -0.54 6.09
N ALA A 31 -1.03 -1.51 5.18
CA ALA A 31 -1.30 -1.33 3.75
C ALA A 31 -2.74 -0.97 3.43
N LYS A 32 -3.71 -1.36 4.26
CA LYS A 32 -5.12 -0.98 4.09
C LYS A 32 -5.31 0.54 4.03
N ALA A 33 -4.47 1.31 4.73
CA ALA A 33 -4.53 2.77 4.70
C ALA A 33 -4.09 3.38 3.36
N LEU A 34 -3.35 2.62 2.53
CA LEU A 34 -2.79 3.11 1.27
C LEU A 34 -3.71 2.89 0.05
N VAL A 35 -4.66 1.97 0.13
CA VAL A 35 -5.41 1.46 -1.04
C VAL A 35 -6.42 2.47 -1.61
N ASN A 36 -6.99 3.35 -0.78
CA ASN A 36 -8.02 4.28 -1.22
C ASN A 36 -7.43 5.43 -2.05
N ASN A 37 -8.06 5.78 -3.17
CA ASN A 37 -7.71 6.91 -4.03
C ASN A 37 -6.28 6.86 -4.62
N LEU A 38 -5.76 5.67 -4.93
CA LEU A 38 -4.58 5.55 -5.77
C LEU A 38 -4.95 5.84 -7.24
N PRO A 39 -4.04 6.43 -8.04
CA PRO A 39 -4.25 6.59 -9.48
C PRO A 39 -4.47 5.24 -10.18
N SER A 40 -5.25 5.23 -11.26
CA SER A 40 -5.36 4.04 -12.11
C SER A 40 -4.00 3.73 -12.74
N ALA A 41 -3.70 2.43 -12.85
CA ALA A 41 -2.46 1.93 -13.41
C ALA A 41 -2.70 0.53 -14.00
N ASN A 42 -2.04 0.24 -15.12
CA ASN A 42 -2.12 -1.09 -15.75
C ASN A 42 -1.51 -2.20 -14.86
N TRP A 43 -0.57 -1.83 -13.99
CA TRP A 43 0.17 -2.75 -13.14
C TRP A 43 0.46 -2.11 -11.79
N LEU A 44 0.34 -2.89 -10.72
CA LEU A 44 0.77 -2.53 -9.37
C LEU A 44 1.86 -3.51 -8.92
N LEU A 45 3.05 -2.99 -8.60
CA LEU A 45 4.12 -3.77 -7.99
C LEU A 45 3.93 -3.75 -6.47
N GLY A 46 3.67 -4.92 -5.88
CA GLY A 46 3.49 -5.09 -4.44
C GLY A 46 4.44 -6.13 -3.87
N ASP A 47 4.79 -5.96 -2.59
CA ASP A 47 5.47 -7.00 -1.82
C ASP A 47 4.53 -8.20 -1.60
N ARG A 48 5.07 -9.42 -1.60
CA ARG A 48 4.28 -10.64 -1.38
C ARG A 48 3.59 -10.66 -0.01
N GLY A 49 4.11 -9.96 0.99
CA GLY A 49 3.46 -9.78 2.29
C GLY A 49 2.14 -9.00 2.23
N TYR A 50 1.87 -8.30 1.11
CA TYR A 50 0.59 -7.63 0.83
C TYR A 50 -0.33 -8.45 -0.10
N ASP A 51 0.07 -9.67 -0.46
CA ASP A 51 -0.65 -10.50 -1.43
C ASP A 51 -1.90 -11.12 -0.81
N ALA A 52 -2.94 -10.30 -0.71
CA ALA A 52 -4.20 -10.62 -0.06
C ALA A 52 -5.37 -10.38 -1.00
N ASP A 53 -6.41 -11.19 -0.90
CA ASP A 53 -7.57 -11.10 -1.79
C ASP A 53 -8.24 -9.72 -1.71
N TRP A 54 -8.44 -9.19 -0.50
CA TRP A 54 -8.98 -7.83 -0.33
C TRP A 54 -8.11 -6.74 -0.96
N PHE A 55 -6.79 -6.96 -1.05
CA PHE A 55 -5.87 -5.98 -1.65
C PHE A 55 -6.03 -6.01 -3.17
N ARG A 56 -6.08 -7.21 -3.77
CA ARG A 56 -6.33 -7.40 -5.21
C ARG A 56 -7.70 -6.88 -5.63
N GLU A 57 -8.74 -7.24 -4.89
CA GLU A 57 -10.13 -6.81 -5.13
C GLU A 57 -10.25 -5.29 -5.17
N ALA A 58 -9.52 -4.57 -4.31
CA ALA A 58 -9.56 -3.12 -4.29
C ALA A 58 -8.98 -2.43 -5.54
N PHE A 59 -8.35 -3.18 -6.43
CA PHE A 59 -7.81 -2.72 -7.72
C PHE A 59 -8.48 -3.38 -8.93
N ASN A 60 -9.38 -4.35 -8.75
CA ASN A 60 -9.98 -5.11 -9.88
C ASN A 60 -10.90 -4.26 -10.77
N ASP A 61 -11.53 -3.21 -10.22
CA ASP A 61 -12.51 -2.36 -10.92
C ASP A 61 -11.97 -0.96 -11.29
N ARG A 62 -10.64 -0.79 -11.37
CA ARG A 62 -9.96 0.52 -11.55
C ARG A 62 -9.13 0.64 -12.82
#